data_AF-A0A2E2IS26-F1
#
_entry.id   AF-A0A2E2IS26-F1
#
_cell.length_a   1.000
_cell.length_b   1.000
_cell.length_c   1.000
_cell.angle_alpha   90.00
_cell.angle_beta   90.00
_cell.angle_gamma   90.00
#
_symmetry.space_group_name_H-M   'P 1'
#
loop_
_entity.id
_entity.type
_entity.pdbx_description
1 polymer ?
#
loop_
_entity_poly.entity_id
_entity_poly.type
_entity_poly.pdbx_seq_one_letter_code
_entity_poly.pdbx_strand_id
1 'polypeptide(L)'
;MTYCVGMVLNKGLVLMSDTRTNSGVDNISVFRKMFQWQVPGERMIAVMTAGNLATTQAVIGKLEERTKEPDERTNTLIKGRTMFTVVTEIGRLLRDTIQEAQTANGDRGKGRFTASMIVAGQIAGMEPRLFMVYPEGNFIEASLDTPFFQIGETKYGRPIIIRGYDRTMSFEDGIKLLMVSMDSTL
;
A
#
# COMPACT_ATOMS: atom_id res chain seq x y z
N MET A 1 -15.84 -0.44 3.77
CA MET A 1 -15.48 -0.36 2.35
C MET A 1 -14.13 0.34 2.30
N THR A 2 -13.10 -0.32 1.78
CA THR A 2 -11.73 0.21 1.70
C THR A 2 -11.34 0.22 0.24
N TYR A 3 -10.75 1.31 -0.26
CA TYR A 3 -10.25 1.40 -1.62
C TYR A 3 -8.98 2.25 -1.67
N CYS A 4 -7.91 1.66 -2.21
CA CYS A 4 -6.66 2.36 -2.50
C CYS A 4 -6.21 2.04 -3.93
N VAL A 5 -5.56 3.00 -4.57
CA VAL A 5 -5.08 2.90 -5.95
C VAL A 5 -3.77 3.63 -6.13
N GLY A 6 -2.83 2.99 -6.84
CA GLY A 6 -1.58 3.60 -7.28
C GLY A 6 -1.40 3.44 -8.78
N MET A 7 -0.84 4.47 -9.43
CA MET A 7 -0.70 4.58 -10.87
C MET A 7 0.70 5.09 -11.24
N VAL A 8 1.27 4.52 -12.29
CA VAL A 8 2.55 4.91 -12.90
C VAL A 8 2.28 5.73 -14.15
N LEU A 9 2.88 6.91 -14.23
CA LEU A 9 2.95 7.77 -15.40
C LEU A 9 4.42 7.96 -15.78
N ASN A 10 4.70 8.39 -17.01
CA ASN A 10 6.06 8.76 -17.42
C ASN A 10 6.66 9.86 -16.53
N LYS A 11 5.81 10.71 -15.92
CA LYS A 11 6.22 11.80 -15.03
C LYS A 11 6.52 11.33 -13.60
N GLY A 12 6.00 10.16 -13.18
CA GLY A 12 6.13 9.67 -11.81
C GLY A 12 4.92 8.86 -11.34
N LEU A 13 4.62 8.94 -10.04
CA LEU A 13 3.59 8.11 -9.39
C LEU A 13 2.41 8.97 -8.92
N VAL A 14 1.19 8.45 -9.06
CA VAL A 14 -0.03 9.05 -8.49
C VAL A 14 -0.68 8.02 -7.56
N LEU A 15 -0.96 8.42 -6.32
CA LEU A 15 -1.51 7.53 -5.28
C LEU A 15 -2.76 8.15 -4.68
N MET A 16 -3.76 7.32 -4.35
CA MET A 16 -4.99 7.76 -3.69
C MET A 16 -5.56 6.67 -2.80
N SER A 17 -5.99 7.02 -1.59
CA SER A 17 -6.59 6.09 -0.62
C SER A 17 -7.79 6.71 0.07
N ASP A 18 -8.85 5.93 0.28
CA ASP A 18 -9.97 6.33 1.12
C ASP A 18 -9.64 6.18 2.62
N THR A 19 -10.57 6.56 3.50
CA THR A 19 -10.39 6.48 4.96
C THR A 19 -11.47 5.69 5.71
N ARG A 20 -12.58 5.31 5.04
CA ARG A 20 -13.67 4.55 5.65
C ARG A 20 -13.17 3.14 5.99
N THR A 21 -13.28 2.72 7.24
CA THR A 21 -12.72 1.45 7.70
C THR A 21 -13.72 0.72 8.59
N ASN A 22 -13.89 -0.58 8.37
CA ASN A 22 -14.65 -1.43 9.27
C ASN A 22 -13.70 -1.94 10.38
N SER A 23 -13.97 -1.57 11.62
CA SER A 23 -13.19 -1.96 12.81
C SER A 23 -13.94 -2.96 13.71
N GLY A 24 -15.10 -3.47 13.27
CA GLY A 24 -15.93 -4.41 14.02
C GLY A 24 -17.39 -4.37 13.54
N VAL A 25 -18.21 -5.28 14.09
CA VAL A 25 -19.67 -5.23 13.88
C VAL A 25 -20.17 -3.86 14.35
N ASP A 26 -20.87 -3.16 13.47
CA ASP A 26 -21.41 -1.80 13.66
C ASP A 26 -20.39 -0.69 13.97
N ASN A 27 -19.10 -0.92 13.71
CA ASN A 27 -18.07 0.09 13.90
C ASN A 27 -17.42 0.49 12.56
N ILE A 28 -17.92 1.58 11.99
CA ILE A 28 -17.32 2.24 10.82
C ILE A 28 -16.65 3.52 11.29
N SER A 29 -15.33 3.59 11.12
CA SER A 29 -14.50 4.69 11.58
C SER A 29 -13.61 5.24 10.45
N VAL A 30 -12.98 6.37 10.72
CA VAL A 30 -12.02 7.02 9.81
C VAL A 30 -10.61 6.64 10.23
N PHE A 31 -9.89 5.92 9.38
CA PHE A 31 -8.48 5.60 9.58
C PHE A 31 -7.66 5.92 8.33
N ARG A 32 -6.49 6.52 8.52
CA ARG A 32 -5.51 6.78 7.46
C ARG A 32 -5.04 5.45 6.87
N LYS A 33 -5.05 5.35 5.54
CA LYS A 33 -4.60 4.16 4.80
C LYS A 33 -3.38 4.39 3.93
N MET A 34 -2.82 5.60 3.90
CA MET A 34 -1.58 5.93 3.19
C MET A 34 -0.56 6.50 4.17
N PHE A 35 0.66 5.98 4.14
CA PHE A 35 1.76 6.35 5.01
C PHE A 35 2.97 6.65 4.15
N GLN A 36 3.75 7.66 4.52
CA GLN A 36 4.91 8.10 3.73
C GLN A 36 6.14 8.31 4.61
N TRP A 37 7.29 7.96 4.05
CA TRP A 37 8.61 8.19 4.62
C TRP A 37 9.47 8.86 3.56
N GLN A 38 10.18 9.93 3.95
CA GLN A 38 11.00 10.70 3.01
C GLN A 38 12.33 11.06 3.65
N VAL A 39 13.37 11.06 2.81
CA VAL A 39 14.63 11.75 3.08
C VAL A 39 14.78 12.76 1.93
N PRO A 40 14.60 14.07 2.20
CA PRO A 40 14.62 15.09 1.15
C PRO A 40 15.87 15.01 0.26
N GLY A 41 15.66 15.00 -1.06
CA GLY A 41 16.74 14.88 -2.04
C GLY A 41 17.27 13.45 -2.28
N GLU A 42 16.86 12.47 -1.46
CA GLU A 42 17.38 11.11 -1.54
C GLU A 42 16.29 10.07 -1.84
N ARG A 43 15.16 10.07 -1.12
CA ARG A 43 14.12 9.05 -1.30
C ARG A 43 12.74 9.47 -0.82
N MET A 44 11.72 8.87 -1.40
CA MET A 44 10.34 8.90 -0.93
C MET A 44 9.72 7.51 -1.10
N ILE A 45 9.11 7.00 -0.04
CA ILE A 45 8.40 5.71 -0.04
C ILE A 45 7.01 5.95 0.55
N ALA A 46 6.00 5.42 -0.11
CA ALA A 46 4.63 5.41 0.34
C ALA A 46 4.08 3.98 0.41
N VAL A 47 3.29 3.70 1.44
CA VAL A 47 2.59 2.42 1.63
C VAL A 47 1.11 2.69 1.80
N MET A 48 0.27 2.03 1.00
CA MET A 48 -1.18 2.00 1.16
C MET A 48 -1.65 0.64 1.67
N THR A 49 -2.65 0.62 2.54
CA THR A 49 -3.10 -0.60 3.22
C THR A 49 -4.57 -0.93 2.96
N ALA A 50 -4.89 -2.22 2.89
CA ALA A 50 -6.26 -2.73 2.85
C ALA A 50 -6.37 -4.10 3.56
N GLY A 51 -7.56 -4.43 4.03
CA GLY A 51 -7.83 -5.68 4.78
C GLY A 51 -7.97 -5.45 6.27
N ASN A 52 -7.53 -6.42 7.08
CA ASN A 52 -7.68 -6.38 8.54
C ASN A 52 -6.93 -5.18 9.15
N LEU A 53 -7.66 -4.33 9.87
CA LEU A 53 -7.10 -3.09 10.44
C LEU A 53 -5.99 -3.37 11.47
N ALA A 54 -6.16 -4.36 12.34
CA ALA A 54 -5.14 -4.70 13.34
C ALA A 54 -3.84 -5.19 12.69
N THR A 55 -3.95 -6.06 11.67
CA THR A 55 -2.79 -6.52 10.88
C THR A 55 -2.07 -5.35 10.22
N THR A 56 -2.80 -4.49 9.50
CA THR A 56 -2.18 -3.37 8.79
C THR A 56 -1.54 -2.36 9.73
N GLN A 57 -2.17 -2.05 10.87
CA GLN A 57 -1.58 -1.19 11.90
C GLN A 57 -0.36 -1.80 12.56
N ALA A 58 -0.35 -3.10 12.82
CA ALA A 58 0.81 -3.79 13.38
C ALA A 58 2.01 -3.72 12.41
N VAL A 59 1.80 -3.94 11.11
CA VAL A 59 2.85 -3.82 10.10
C VAL A 59 3.38 -2.38 10.04
N ILE A 60 2.50 -1.37 9.95
CA ILE A 60 2.92 0.04 9.94
C ILE A 60 3.66 0.42 11.24
N GLY A 61 3.20 -0.04 12.40
CA GLY A 61 3.85 0.20 13.68
C GLY A 61 5.25 -0.42 13.77
N LYS A 62 5.43 -1.64 13.23
CA LYS A 62 6.73 -2.30 13.10
C LYS A 62 7.65 -1.56 12.11
N LEU A 63 7.13 -1.04 10.99
CA LEU A 63 7.89 -0.23 10.01
C LEU A 63 8.34 1.13 10.56
N GLU A 64 7.52 1.77 11.39
CA GLU A 64 7.87 2.99 12.10
C GLU A 64 8.77 2.74 13.31
N GLU A 65 9.07 1.46 13.62
CA GLU A 65 9.87 1.02 14.77
C GLU A 65 9.39 1.65 16.10
N ARG A 66 8.07 1.78 16.28
CA ARG A 66 7.47 2.44 17.47
C ARG A 66 7.82 1.77 18.80
N THR A 67 8.32 0.53 18.75
CA THR A 67 8.71 -0.27 19.92
C THR A 67 10.21 -0.23 20.20
N LYS A 68 11.04 0.46 19.40
CA LYS A 68 12.50 0.52 19.56
C LYS A 68 12.97 1.89 20.04
N GLU A 69 14.01 1.88 20.86
CA GLU A 69 14.75 3.08 21.22
C GLU A 69 15.41 3.70 19.98
N PRO A 70 15.56 5.04 19.92
CA PRO A 70 16.07 5.75 18.74
C PRO A 70 17.37 5.18 18.16
N ASP A 71 18.29 4.71 19.01
CA ASP A 71 19.62 4.24 18.60
C ASP A 71 19.62 2.81 18.04
N GLU A 72 18.56 2.03 18.28
CA GLU A 72 18.40 0.66 17.77
C GLU A 72 17.61 0.60 16.45
N ARG A 73 17.16 1.75 15.97
CA ARG A 73 16.33 1.88 14.77
C ARG A 73 17.12 1.52 13.51
N THR A 74 16.75 0.41 12.90
CA THR A 74 17.27 -0.04 11.60
C THR A 74 16.12 -0.06 10.63
N ASN A 75 15.59 1.13 10.36
CA ASN A 75 14.45 1.29 9.48
C ASN A 75 14.84 0.91 8.04
N THR A 76 14.40 -0.27 7.59
CA THR A 76 14.67 -0.77 6.23
C THR A 76 14.10 0.15 5.14
N LEU A 77 13.08 0.96 5.44
CA LEU A 77 12.58 1.99 4.52
C LEU A 77 13.66 3.06 4.25
N ILE A 78 14.48 3.37 5.26
CA ILE A 78 15.54 4.38 5.17
C ILE A 78 16.86 3.77 4.69
N LYS A 79 17.17 2.52 5.07
CA LYS A 79 18.47 1.87 4.76
C LYS A 79 18.44 1.01 3.49
N GLY A 80 17.26 0.67 2.97
CA GLY A 80 17.12 -0.17 1.78
C GLY A 80 17.80 0.46 0.56
N ARG A 81 18.58 -0.33 -0.18
CA ARG A 81 19.35 0.16 -1.36
C ARG A 81 18.50 0.26 -2.63
N THR A 82 17.40 -0.49 -2.71
CA THR A 82 16.50 -0.52 -3.86
C THR A 82 15.06 -0.64 -3.38
N MET A 83 14.10 -0.21 -4.22
CA MET A 83 12.69 -0.43 -3.92
C MET A 83 12.32 -1.92 -3.84
N PHE A 84 13.03 -2.80 -4.55
CA PHE A 84 12.85 -4.26 -4.47
C PHE A 84 13.20 -4.78 -3.06
N THR A 85 14.31 -4.32 -2.49
CA THR A 85 14.70 -4.68 -1.11
C THR A 85 13.67 -4.15 -0.10
N VAL A 86 13.18 -2.93 -0.29
CA VAL A 86 12.15 -2.32 0.55
C VAL A 86 10.86 -3.14 0.53
N VAL A 87 10.32 -3.46 -0.65
CA VAL A 87 9.07 -4.23 -0.76
C VAL A 87 9.24 -5.67 -0.28
N THR A 88 10.41 -6.27 -0.45
CA THR A 88 10.72 -7.61 0.09
C THR A 88 10.58 -7.65 1.60
N GLU A 89 11.12 -6.65 2.29
CA GLU A 89 11.00 -6.57 3.75
C GLU A 89 9.57 -6.29 4.20
N ILE A 90 8.85 -5.39 3.52
CA ILE A 90 7.43 -5.13 3.81
C ILE A 90 6.59 -6.41 3.63
N GLY A 91 6.85 -7.16 2.55
CA GLY A 91 6.18 -8.43 2.28
C GLY A 91 6.44 -9.48 3.36
N ARG A 92 7.71 -9.64 3.76
CA ARG A 92 8.09 -10.50 4.90
C ARG A 92 7.34 -10.11 6.17
N LEU A 93 7.35 -8.82 6.51
CA LEU A 93 6.72 -8.28 7.71
C LEU A 93 5.20 -8.50 7.72
N LEU A 94 4.54 -8.31 6.56
CA LEU A 94 3.12 -8.57 6.38
C LEU A 94 2.79 -10.05 6.61
N ARG A 95 3.50 -10.95 5.93
CA ARG A 95 3.31 -12.40 6.06
C ARG A 95 3.51 -12.86 7.50
N ASP A 96 4.61 -12.46 8.12
CA ASP A 96 4.95 -12.87 9.48
C ASP A 96 3.89 -12.37 10.47
N THR A 97 3.40 -11.13 10.31
CA THR A 97 2.32 -10.57 11.15
C THR A 97 0.98 -11.29 10.96
N ILE A 98 0.64 -11.68 9.72
CA ILE A 98 -0.56 -12.49 9.45
C ILE A 98 -0.43 -13.87 10.10
N GLN A 99 0.73 -14.51 9.97
CA GLN A 99 1.00 -15.83 10.52
C GLN A 99 0.96 -15.84 12.05
N GLU A 100 1.54 -14.83 12.71
CA GLU A 100 1.46 -14.62 14.16
C GLU A 100 -0.01 -14.54 14.61
N ALA A 101 -0.80 -13.68 13.98
CA ALA A 101 -2.23 -13.51 14.32
C ALA A 101 -3.04 -14.78 14.06
N GLN A 102 -2.77 -15.48 12.95
CA GLN A 102 -3.45 -16.72 12.60
C GLN A 102 -3.12 -17.85 13.58
N THR A 103 -1.87 -17.95 14.00
CA THR A 103 -1.42 -18.94 15.00
C THR A 103 -2.08 -18.68 16.36
N ALA A 104 -2.15 -17.41 16.79
CA ALA A 104 -2.82 -17.02 18.02
C ALA A 104 -4.34 -17.29 18.00
N ASN A 105 -4.97 -17.26 16.81
CA ASN A 105 -6.39 -17.61 16.64
C ASN A 105 -6.66 -19.12 16.85
N GLY A 106 -5.63 -19.95 16.66
CA GLY A 106 -5.71 -21.41 16.72
C GLY A 106 -6.61 -22.03 15.64
N ASP A 107 -6.67 -23.36 15.61
CA ASP A 107 -7.44 -24.13 14.63
C ASP A 107 -8.96 -23.94 14.75
N ARG A 108 -9.42 -23.45 15.91
CA ARG A 108 -10.84 -23.19 16.19
C ARG A 108 -11.24 -21.73 15.97
N GLY A 109 -10.29 -20.86 15.64
CA GLY A 109 -10.52 -19.46 15.37
C GLY A 109 -11.39 -19.26 14.13
N LYS A 110 -12.41 -18.39 14.24
CA LYS A 110 -13.27 -18.05 13.08
C LYS A 110 -12.58 -16.98 12.23
N GLY A 111 -12.54 -17.21 10.92
CA GLY A 111 -12.03 -16.24 9.94
C GLY A 111 -10.52 -16.31 9.71
N ARG A 112 -10.10 -15.87 8.52
CA ARG A 112 -8.68 -15.67 8.18
C ARG A 112 -8.34 -14.19 8.28
N PHE A 113 -7.22 -13.88 8.94
CA PHE A 113 -6.65 -12.54 8.87
C PHE A 113 -5.98 -12.38 7.52
N THR A 114 -6.38 -11.35 6.77
CA THR A 114 -5.79 -11.04 5.48
C THR A 114 -5.64 -9.55 5.32
N ALA A 115 -4.55 -9.14 4.70
CA ALA A 115 -4.27 -7.76 4.34
C ALA A 115 -3.38 -7.74 3.10
N SER A 116 -3.52 -6.67 2.32
CA SER A 116 -2.73 -6.39 1.13
C SER A 116 -2.19 -4.97 1.19
N MET A 117 -1.07 -4.73 0.52
CA MET A 117 -0.45 -3.40 0.49
C MET A 117 -0.06 -2.98 -0.91
N ILE A 118 -0.11 -1.68 -1.19
CA ILE A 118 0.57 -1.09 -2.34
C ILE A 118 1.80 -0.37 -1.80
N VAL A 119 2.96 -0.65 -2.37
CA VAL A 119 4.22 0.00 -2.02
C VAL A 119 4.69 0.79 -3.23
N ALA A 120 4.90 2.08 -3.05
CA ALA A 120 5.26 3.01 -4.10
C ALA A 120 6.46 3.84 -3.64
N GLY A 121 7.32 4.27 -4.55
CA GLY A 121 8.40 5.18 -4.17
C GLY A 121 9.50 5.32 -5.19
N GLN A 122 10.48 6.13 -4.84
CA GLN A 122 11.67 6.38 -5.61
C GLN A 122 12.86 6.59 -4.68
N ILE A 123 14.02 6.06 -5.09
CA ILE A 123 15.33 6.31 -4.47
C ILE A 123 16.18 7.05 -5.51
N ALA A 124 16.99 8.02 -5.07
CA ALA A 124 17.80 8.88 -5.94
C ALA A 124 18.66 8.06 -6.90
N GLY A 125 18.64 8.46 -8.17
CA GLY A 125 19.33 7.74 -9.25
C GLY A 125 18.60 6.50 -9.77
N MET A 126 17.41 6.17 -9.25
CA MET A 126 16.57 5.06 -9.72
C MET A 126 15.21 5.54 -10.22
N GLU A 127 14.57 4.73 -11.07
CA GLU A 127 13.20 4.97 -11.53
C GLU A 127 12.19 4.84 -10.38
N PRO A 128 11.07 5.59 -10.40
CA PRO A 128 9.94 5.34 -9.53
C PRO A 128 9.39 3.92 -9.75
N ARG A 129 9.01 3.24 -8.67
CA ARG A 129 8.51 1.86 -8.71
C ARG A 129 7.21 1.74 -7.92
N LEU A 130 6.33 0.85 -8.39
CA LEU A 130 5.03 0.57 -7.79
C LEU A 130 4.83 -0.95 -7.70
N PHE A 131 4.51 -1.44 -6.51
CA PHE A 131 4.32 -2.85 -6.21
C PHE A 131 2.97 -3.09 -5.53
N MET A 132 2.43 -4.29 -5.74
CA MET A 132 1.30 -4.81 -4.98
C MET A 132 1.75 -6.05 -4.21
N VAL A 133 1.62 -5.99 -2.88
CA VAL A 133 1.99 -7.04 -1.94
C VAL A 133 0.75 -7.82 -1.55
N TYR A 134 0.82 -9.14 -1.75
CA TYR A 134 -0.24 -10.09 -1.40
C TYR A 134 -0.13 -10.52 0.08
N PRO A 135 -1.21 -11.09 0.66
CA PRO A 135 -1.19 -11.60 2.03
C PRO A 135 -0.06 -12.61 2.32
N GLU A 136 0.38 -13.36 1.32
CA GLU A 136 1.47 -14.33 1.40
C GLU A 136 2.87 -13.68 1.49
N GLY A 137 2.95 -12.36 1.35
CA GLY A 137 4.19 -11.58 1.42
C GLY A 137 4.99 -11.54 0.11
N ASN A 138 4.57 -12.28 -0.91
CA ASN A 138 5.06 -12.08 -2.27
C ASN A 138 4.39 -10.84 -2.89
N PHE A 139 4.95 -10.37 -4.00
CA PHE A 139 4.50 -9.14 -4.64
C PHE A 139 4.70 -9.20 -6.14
N ILE A 140 3.94 -8.37 -6.85
CA ILE A 140 4.16 -8.06 -8.27
C ILE A 140 4.47 -6.57 -8.43
N GLU A 141 5.06 -6.25 -9.57
CA GLU A 141 5.48 -4.90 -9.93
C GLU A 141 4.71 -4.38 -11.13
N ALA A 142 4.39 -3.09 -11.12
CA ALA A 142 3.73 -2.43 -12.24
C ALA A 142 4.67 -2.41 -13.45
N SER A 143 4.09 -2.60 -14.63
CA SER A 143 4.79 -2.56 -15.91
C SER A 143 4.14 -1.53 -16.83
N LEU A 144 4.69 -1.39 -18.04
CA LEU A 144 4.06 -0.55 -19.07
C LEU A 144 2.67 -1.06 -19.47
N ASP A 145 2.47 -2.38 -19.47
CA ASP A 145 1.19 -3.01 -19.82
C ASP A 145 0.21 -3.03 -18.64
N THR A 146 0.71 -3.02 -17.41
CA THR A 146 -0.10 -2.97 -16.19
C THR A 146 0.40 -1.84 -15.28
N PRO A 147 0.03 -0.59 -15.57
CA PRO A 147 0.64 0.59 -14.96
C PRO A 147 -0.07 1.04 -13.68
N PHE A 148 -1.02 0.28 -13.15
CA PHE A 148 -1.72 0.64 -11.92
C PHE A 148 -2.11 -0.61 -11.13
N PHE A 149 -2.23 -0.44 -9.81
CA PHE A 149 -2.76 -1.45 -8.91
C PHE A 149 -3.85 -0.86 -8.02
N GLN A 150 -4.78 -1.72 -7.61
CA GLN A 150 -5.88 -1.39 -6.72
C GLN A 150 -5.93 -2.45 -5.61
N ILE A 151 -6.26 -2.03 -4.38
CA ILE A 151 -6.50 -2.93 -3.24
C ILE A 151 -7.81 -2.55 -2.54
N GLY A 152 -8.48 -3.54 -1.94
CA GLY A 152 -9.81 -3.37 -1.34
C GLY A 152 -10.97 -3.63 -2.31
N GLU A 153 -11.97 -2.76 -2.34
CA GLU A 153 -13.15 -2.84 -3.22
C GLU A 153 -12.86 -2.24 -4.59
N THR A 154 -12.24 -3.02 -5.47
CA THR A 154 -11.63 -2.50 -6.71
C THR A 154 -12.55 -2.48 -7.93
N LYS A 155 -13.70 -3.19 -7.87
CA LYS A 155 -14.52 -3.50 -9.05
C LYS A 155 -15.15 -2.27 -9.70
N TYR A 156 -15.61 -1.32 -8.89
CA TYR A 156 -16.45 -0.20 -9.35
C TYR A 156 -15.64 0.88 -10.08
N GLY A 157 -14.50 1.29 -9.52
CA GLY A 157 -13.62 2.30 -10.11
C GLY A 157 -12.71 1.82 -11.23
N ARG A 158 -12.57 0.50 -11.44
CA ARG A 158 -11.63 -0.07 -12.42
C ARG A 158 -11.94 0.30 -13.89
N PRO A 159 -13.21 0.28 -14.38
CA PRO A 159 -13.50 0.57 -15.78
C PRO A 159 -13.08 1.96 -16.24
N ILE A 160 -13.20 2.99 -15.40
CA ILE A 160 -12.81 4.35 -15.78
C ILE A 160 -11.28 4.48 -15.90
N ILE A 161 -10.51 3.83 -15.02
CA ILE A 161 -9.05 3.81 -15.11
C ILE A 161 -8.61 3.14 -16.40
N ILE A 162 -9.17 1.98 -16.74
CA ILE A 162 -8.80 1.24 -17.98
C ILE A 162 -9.09 2.08 -19.23
N ARG A 163 -10.19 2.84 -19.24
CA ARG A 163 -10.59 3.64 -20.40
C ARG A 163 -9.89 4.99 -20.48
N GLY A 164 -9.59 5.57 -19.32
CA GLY A 164 -9.07 6.92 -19.21
C GLY A 164 -7.55 6.99 -19.07
N TYR A 165 -6.85 5.91 -18.74
CA TYR A 165 -5.41 5.95 -18.51
C TYR A 165 -4.62 6.28 -19.78
N ASP A 166 -3.67 7.21 -19.66
CA ASP A 166 -2.60 7.43 -20.62
C ASP A 166 -1.29 7.73 -19.86
N ARG A 167 -0.20 7.05 -20.23
CA ARG A 167 1.11 7.17 -19.56
C ARG A 167 1.71 8.58 -19.64
N THR A 168 1.28 9.39 -20.62
CA THR A 168 1.79 10.73 -20.88
C THR A 168 1.03 11.83 -20.15
N MET A 169 0.00 11.46 -19.38
CA MET A 169 -0.82 12.39 -18.61
C MET A 169 -0.02 13.33 -17.71
N SER A 170 -0.60 14.50 -17.50
CA SER A 170 -0.22 15.37 -16.41
C SER A 170 -0.55 14.72 -15.05
N PHE A 171 0.09 15.19 -13.97
CA PHE A 171 -0.27 14.69 -12.64
C PHE A 171 -1.71 15.09 -12.30
N GLU A 172 -2.12 16.28 -12.73
CA GLU A 172 -3.45 16.83 -12.55
C GLU A 172 -4.52 15.93 -13.18
N ASP A 173 -4.31 15.46 -14.41
CA ASP A 173 -5.25 14.58 -15.09
C ASP A 173 -5.22 13.16 -14.51
N GLY A 174 -4.04 12.67 -14.10
CA GLY A 174 -3.94 11.42 -13.33
C GLY A 174 -4.72 11.48 -12.02
N ILE A 175 -4.61 12.58 -11.26
CA ILE A 175 -5.36 12.79 -10.02
C ILE A 175 -6.86 12.86 -10.31
N LYS A 176 -7.31 13.62 -11.33
CA LYS A 176 -8.73 13.67 -11.72
C LYS A 176 -9.28 12.30 -12.08
N LEU A 177 -8.52 11.50 -12.84
CA LEU A 177 -8.91 10.14 -13.20
C LEU A 177 -9.10 9.26 -11.95
N LEU A 178 -8.19 9.35 -10.98
CA LEU A 178 -8.33 8.62 -9.72
C LEU A 178 -9.50 9.14 -8.86
N MET A 179 -9.81 10.45 -8.89
CA MET A 179 -10.98 10.99 -8.21
C MET A 179 -12.29 10.44 -8.79
N VAL A 180 -12.42 10.36 -10.12
CA VAL A 180 -13.61 9.75 -10.76
C VAL A 180 -13.70 8.26 -10.42
N SER A 181 -12.56 7.57 -10.33
CA SER A 181 -12.52 6.19 -9.87
C SER A 181 -12.97 6.03 -8.42
N MET A 182 -12.62 6.96 -7.52
CA MET A 182 -13.09 6.97 -6.13
C MET A 182 -14.60 7.23 -6.06
N ASP A 183 -15.08 8.24 -6.78
CA ASP A 183 -16.50 8.61 -6.86
C ASP A 183 -17.38 7.46 -7.35
N SER A 184 -16.90 6.70 -8.33
CA SER A 184 -17.61 5.49 -8.80
C SER A 184 -17.67 4.37 -7.76
N THR A 185 -16.83 4.41 -6.72
CA THR A 185 -16.64 3.31 -5.77
C THR A 185 -17.28 3.56 -4.39
N LEU A 186 -17.22 4.78 -3.86
CA LEU A 186 -17.50 5.12 -2.45
C LEU A 186 -18.83 5.81 -2.21
#